data_AF-F6IIX1-F1
#
_entry.id   AF-F6IIX1-F1
#
_cell.length_a   1.000
_cell.length_b   1.000
_cell.length_c   1.000
_cell.angle_alpha   90.00
_cell.angle_beta   90.00
_cell.angle_gamma   90.00
#
_symmetry.space_group_name_H-M   'P 1'
#
loop_
_entity.id
_entity.type
_entity.pdbx_description
1 polymer ?
#
loop_
_entity_poly.entity_id
_entity_poly.type
_entity_poly.pdbx_seq_one_letter_code
_entity_poly.pdbx_strand_id
1 'polypeptide(L)'
;MPPASGHLVDWRKKMSDHIAYALLAYTALQIFVTIGALKSHGSSLLPYLALIILVIAIIPACRRFEARWNRLSDEQAHDPGMAPYYRRDRLVLWAMAIGLPFALTGLFKGLALIFA
;
A
#
# COMPACT_ATOMS: atom_id res chain seq x y z
N MET A 1 30.67 -16.30 25.04
CA MET A 1 30.56 -15.06 24.25
C MET A 1 29.40 -15.24 23.28
N PRO A 2 28.28 -14.51 23.41
CA PRO A 2 27.25 -14.56 22.37
C PRO A 2 27.85 -13.99 21.08
N PRO A 3 27.62 -14.62 19.91
CA PRO A 3 28.11 -14.07 18.65
C PRO A 3 27.49 -12.70 18.44
N ALA A 4 28.32 -11.70 18.15
CA ALA A 4 27.86 -10.41 17.67
C ALA A 4 27.06 -10.67 16.39
N SER A 5 25.75 -10.53 16.47
CA SER A 5 24.84 -10.58 15.33
C SER A 5 25.16 -9.38 14.44
N GLY A 6 26.14 -9.54 13.56
CA GLY A 6 26.29 -8.69 12.39
C GLY A 6 24.92 -8.62 11.75
N HIS A 7 24.37 -7.42 11.67
CA HIS A 7 22.98 -7.19 11.27
C HIS A 7 22.87 -7.46 9.76
N LEU A 8 22.93 -8.74 9.36
CA LEU A 8 22.72 -9.18 8.00
C LEU A 8 21.36 -8.62 7.56
N VAL A 9 21.35 -8.04 6.36
CA VAL A 9 20.14 -7.38 5.84
C VAL A 9 19.08 -8.45 5.62
N ASP A 10 17.98 -8.43 6.37
CA ASP A 10 16.82 -9.26 6.08
C ASP A 10 15.81 -8.48 5.23
N TRP A 11 15.74 -8.81 3.95
CA TRP A 11 14.82 -8.17 3.01
C TRP A 11 13.36 -8.47 3.30
N ARG A 12 13.04 -9.63 3.88
CA ARG A 12 11.66 -10.03 4.20
C ARG A 12 11.11 -9.12 5.28
N LYS A 13 11.88 -8.97 6.37
CA LYS A 13 11.54 -8.07 7.48
C LYS A 13 11.37 -6.63 7.01
N LYS A 14 12.34 -6.11 6.25
CA LYS A 14 12.26 -4.75 5.70
C LYS A 14 11.03 -4.52 4.80
N MET A 15 10.66 -5.51 3.98
CA MET A 15 9.47 -5.41 3.14
C MET A 15 8.19 -5.40 3.99
N SER A 16 8.10 -6.27 5.00
CA SER A 16 6.97 -6.29 5.95
C SER A 16 6.80 -4.94 6.66
N ASP A 17 7.89 -4.33 7.13
CA ASP A 17 7.86 -3.01 7.75
C ASP A 17 7.30 -1.96 6.78
N HIS A 18 7.76 -1.95 5.52
CA HIS A 18 7.21 -1.05 4.50
C HIS A 18 5.74 -1.31 4.18
N ILE A 19 5.27 -2.56 4.18
CA ILE A 19 3.85 -2.89 4.03
C ILE A 19 3.04 -2.28 5.18
N ALA A 20 3.51 -2.42 6.41
CA ALA A 20 2.86 -1.81 7.58
C ALA A 20 2.81 -0.28 7.47
N TYR A 21 3.94 0.37 7.15
CA TYR A 21 3.97 1.83 6.96
C TYR A 21 3.09 2.28 5.78
N ALA A 22 3.06 1.52 4.68
CA ALA A 22 2.23 1.83 3.53
C ALA A 22 0.73 1.73 3.88
N LEU A 23 0.31 0.74 4.66
CA LEU A 23 -1.07 0.62 5.15
C LEU A 23 -1.46 1.77 6.07
N LEU A 24 -0.55 2.20 6.97
CA LEU A 24 -0.77 3.37 7.81
C LEU A 24 -0.92 4.65 6.98
N ALA A 25 -0.01 4.88 6.03
CA ALA A 25 -0.06 6.04 5.14
C ALA A 25 -1.32 6.04 4.27
N TYR A 26 -1.66 4.89 3.68
CA TYR A 26 -2.88 4.68 2.93
C TYR A 26 -4.11 5.00 3.77
N THR A 27 -4.19 4.50 5.01
CA THR A 27 -5.34 4.72 5.90
C THR A 27 -5.46 6.18 6.30
N ALA A 28 -4.35 6.83 6.66
CA ALA A 28 -4.34 8.26 6.96
C ALA A 28 -4.84 9.07 5.76
N LEU A 29 -4.31 8.77 4.56
CA LEU A 29 -4.73 9.43 3.33
C LEU A 29 -6.22 9.17 3.03
N GLN A 30 -6.67 7.93 3.19
CA GLN A 30 -8.05 7.50 3.05
C GLN A 30 -8.95 8.36 3.93
N ILE A 31 -8.61 8.56 5.21
CA ILE A 31 -9.38 9.37 6.14
C ILE A 31 -9.49 10.82 5.65
N PHE A 32 -8.37 11.47 5.33
CA PHE A 32 -8.38 12.88 4.87
C PHE A 32 -9.18 13.07 3.59
N VAL A 33 -8.94 12.21 2.60
CA VAL A 33 -9.66 12.22 1.31
C VAL A 33 -11.15 11.98 1.51
N THR A 34 -11.50 10.98 2.32
CA THR A 34 -12.89 10.60 2.58
C THR A 34 -13.63 11.67 3.36
N ILE A 35 -13.02 12.29 4.38
CA ILE A 35 -13.61 13.41 5.11
C ILE A 35 -13.87 14.59 4.15
N GLY A 36 -12.95 14.86 3.22
CA GLY A 36 -13.14 15.88 2.18
C GLY A 36 -14.33 15.56 1.25
N ALA A 37 -14.47 14.30 0.84
CA ALA A 37 -15.59 13.84 0.02
C ALA A 37 -16.93 13.89 0.76
N LEU A 38 -16.96 13.49 2.04
CA LEU A 38 -18.15 13.50 2.88
C LEU A 38 -18.66 14.92 3.13
N LYS A 39 -17.76 15.87 3.43
CA LYS A 39 -18.14 17.28 3.66
C LYS A 39 -18.74 17.96 2.42
N SER A 40 -18.40 17.49 1.22
CA SER A 40 -18.88 18.10 -0.03
C SER A 40 -20.18 17.47 -0.56
N HIS A 41 -20.52 16.24 -0.18
CA HIS A 41 -21.63 15.47 -0.76
C HIS A 41 -22.52 14.84 0.32
N GLY A 42 -23.08 15.66 1.21
CA GLY A 42 -23.72 15.30 2.50
C GLY A 42 -24.86 14.27 2.53
N SER A 43 -25.14 13.53 1.45
CA SER A 43 -26.09 12.40 1.43
C SER A 43 -25.76 11.27 0.44
N SER A 44 -24.58 11.29 -0.22
CA SER A 44 -24.29 10.32 -1.28
C SER A 44 -23.73 8.99 -0.74
N LEU A 45 -24.20 7.86 -1.27
CA LEU A 45 -23.69 6.52 -0.95
C LEU A 45 -22.33 6.22 -1.63
N LEU A 46 -22.03 6.96 -2.70
CA LEU A 46 -20.85 6.78 -3.55
C LEU A 46 -19.52 6.74 -2.77
N PRO A 47 -19.24 7.67 -1.83
CA PRO A 47 -18.02 7.66 -1.03
C PRO A 47 -17.86 6.40 -0.18
N TYR A 48 -18.95 5.82 0.31
CA TYR A 48 -18.90 4.60 1.11
C TYR A 48 -18.59 3.37 0.25
N LEU A 49 -19.19 3.27 -0.94
CA LEU A 49 -18.86 2.22 -1.91
C LEU A 49 -17.40 2.32 -2.35
N ALA A 50 -16.91 3.54 -2.52
CA ALA A 50 -15.51 3.81 -2.85
C ALA A 50 -14.53 3.23 -1.83
N LEU A 51 -14.81 3.46 -0.54
CA LEU A 51 -14.00 2.95 0.56
C LEU A 51 -13.93 1.42 0.50
N ILE A 52 -15.07 0.77 0.30
CA ILE A 52 -15.14 -0.70 0.20
C ILE A 52 -14.27 -1.20 -0.96
N ILE A 53 -14.39 -0.58 -2.14
CA ILE A 53 -13.59 -0.96 -3.32
C ILE A 53 -12.10 -0.79 -3.05
N LEU A 54 -11.68 0.32 -2.44
CA LEU A 54 -10.26 0.57 -2.14
C LEU A 54 -9.71 -0.44 -1.13
N VAL A 55 -10.48 -0.79 -0.09
CA VAL A 55 -10.10 -1.81 0.89
C VAL A 55 -9.96 -3.19 0.24
N ILE A 56 -10.92 -3.57 -0.62
CA ILE A 56 -10.88 -4.82 -1.38
C ILE A 56 -9.68 -4.84 -2.34
N ALA A 57 -9.22 -3.70 -2.84
CA ALA A 57 -8.06 -3.62 -3.72
C ALA A 57 -6.70 -3.67 -2.97
N ILE A 58 -6.56 -2.90 -1.89
CA ILE A 58 -5.27 -2.73 -1.20
C ILE A 58 -4.88 -3.99 -0.41
N ILE A 59 -5.85 -4.68 0.22
CA ILE A 59 -5.56 -5.84 1.09
C ILE A 59 -4.94 -7.00 0.28
N PRO A 60 -5.54 -7.47 -0.84
CA PRO A 60 -4.94 -8.52 -1.65
C PRO A 60 -3.60 -8.12 -2.24
N ALA A 61 -3.44 -6.84 -2.60
CA ALA A 61 -2.16 -6.32 -3.07
C ALA A 61 -1.10 -6.52 -1.98
N CYS A 62 -1.29 -5.96 -0.79
CA CYS A 62 -0.37 -6.11 0.34
C CYS A 62 -0.08 -7.58 0.66
N ARG A 63 -1.11 -8.44 0.74
CA ARG A 63 -0.94 -9.87 0.99
C ARG A 63 -0.12 -10.57 -0.08
N ARG A 64 -0.24 -10.17 -1.35
CA ARG A 64 0.56 -10.73 -2.46
C ARG A 64 2.03 -10.29 -2.36
N PHE A 65 2.31 -9.05 -1.98
CA PHE A 65 3.68 -8.58 -1.72
C PHE A 65 4.29 -9.36 -0.55
N GLU A 66 3.58 -9.43 0.57
CA GLU A 66 4.04 -10.15 1.76
C GLU A 66 4.30 -11.63 1.46
N ALA A 67 3.34 -12.33 0.84
CA ALA A 67 3.47 -13.74 0.51
C ALA A 67 4.65 -14.00 -0.45
N ARG A 68 4.91 -13.10 -1.41
CA ARG A 68 6.06 -13.26 -2.31
C ARG A 68 7.39 -13.15 -1.56
N TRP A 69 7.53 -12.20 -0.66
CA TRP A 69 8.77 -11.99 0.09
C TRP A 69 8.96 -13.03 1.19
N ASN A 70 7.89 -13.46 1.86
CA ASN A 70 7.95 -14.52 2.87
C ASN A 70 8.32 -15.91 2.29
N ARG A 71 8.20 -16.10 0.97
CA ARG A 71 8.63 -17.34 0.29
C ARG A 71 10.14 -17.44 0.07
N LEU A 72 10.92 -16.40 0.36
CA LEU A 72 12.37 -16.43 0.22
C LEU A 72 12.99 -17.33 1.29
N SER A 73 13.96 -18.14 0.87
CA SER A 73 14.80 -18.92 1.80
C SER A 73 15.64 -17.98 2.66
N ASP A 74 16.20 -18.51 3.75
CA ASP A 74 17.02 -17.72 4.66
C ASP A 74 18.28 -17.16 3.98
N GLU A 75 18.90 -17.95 3.09
CA GLU A 75 20.03 -17.49 2.27
C GLU A 75 19.63 -16.36 1.32
N GLN A 76 18.48 -16.49 0.64
CA GLN A 76 17.97 -15.48 -0.29
C GLN A 76 17.55 -14.19 0.42
N ALA A 77 17.08 -14.30 1.66
CA ALA A 77 16.65 -13.15 2.46
C ALA A 77 17.82 -12.22 2.81
N HIS A 78 19.06 -12.73 2.77
CA HIS A 78 20.28 -11.98 3.04
C HIS A 78 21.13 -11.72 1.79
N ASP A 79 20.71 -12.21 0.62
CA ASP A 79 21.42 -12.02 -0.65
C ASP A 79 21.35 -10.54 -1.10
N PRO A 80 22.50 -9.85 -1.28
CA PRO A 80 22.55 -8.50 -1.83
C PRO A 80 21.92 -8.38 -3.24
N GLY A 81 21.89 -9.48 -4.01
CA GLY A 81 21.26 -9.56 -5.32
C GLY A 81 19.75 -9.28 -5.32
N MET A 82 19.09 -9.36 -4.15
CA MET A 82 17.66 -9.06 -4.00
C MET A 82 17.36 -7.56 -3.87
N ALA A 83 18.36 -6.70 -3.67
CA ALA A 83 18.22 -5.26 -3.56
C ALA A 83 17.44 -4.58 -4.72
N PRO A 84 17.71 -4.84 -6.01
CA PRO A 84 16.96 -4.23 -7.10
C PRO A 84 15.48 -4.65 -7.14
N TYR A 85 15.17 -5.91 -6.82
CA TYR A 85 13.80 -6.40 -6.73
C TYR A 85 13.05 -5.74 -5.57
N TYR A 86 13.69 -5.66 -4.41
CA TYR A 86 13.19 -4.95 -3.23
C TYR A 86 12.82 -3.50 -3.54
N ARG A 87 13.70 -2.77 -4.23
CA ARG A 87 13.46 -1.37 -4.59
C ARG A 87 12.26 -1.20 -5.51
N ARG A 88 12.11 -2.07 -6.52
CA ARG A 88 10.97 -2.04 -7.46
C ARG A 88 9.67 -2.32 -6.72
N ASP A 89 9.64 -3.36 -5.91
CA ASP A 89 8.46 -3.78 -5.17
C ASP A 89 8.02 -2.74 -4.16
N ARG A 90 8.98 -2.14 -3.44
CA ARG A 90 8.73 -1.02 -2.54
C ARG A 90 8.13 0.16 -3.28
N LEU A 91 8.66 0.52 -4.46
CA LEU A 91 8.13 1.62 -5.26
C LEU A 91 6.69 1.35 -5.68
N VAL A 92 6.40 0.15 -6.17
CA VAL A 92 5.04 -0.25 -6.58
C VAL A 92 4.08 -0.23 -5.39
N LEU A 93 4.48 -0.75 -4.24
CA LEU A 93 3.70 -0.72 -3.00
C LEU A 93 3.31 0.71 -2.62
N TRP A 94 4.28 1.62 -2.57
CA TRP A 94 4.04 3.02 -2.22
C TRP A 94 3.21 3.75 -3.28
N ALA A 95 3.46 3.47 -4.57
CA ALA A 95 2.66 4.01 -5.65
C ALA A 95 1.19 3.60 -5.55
N MET A 96 0.89 2.35 -5.16
CA MET A 96 -0.49 1.92 -4.92
C MET A 96 -1.08 2.53 -3.65
N ALA A 97 -0.34 2.50 -2.54
CA ALA A 97 -0.82 3.02 -1.25
C ALA A 97 -1.21 4.51 -1.33
N ILE A 98 -0.45 5.31 -2.08
CA ILE A 98 -0.76 6.72 -2.31
C ILE A 98 -1.74 6.86 -3.48
N GLY A 99 -1.48 6.17 -4.59
CA GLY A 99 -2.19 6.37 -5.85
C GLY A 99 -3.64 5.90 -5.83
N LEU A 100 -3.95 4.79 -5.14
CA LEU A 100 -5.32 4.24 -5.11
C LEU A 100 -6.35 5.24 -4.55
N PRO A 101 -6.14 5.86 -3.36
CA PRO A 101 -7.05 6.88 -2.83
C PRO A 101 -7.27 8.06 -3.79
N PHE A 102 -6.21 8.56 -4.43
CA PHE A 102 -6.31 9.67 -5.38
C PHE A 102 -6.95 9.27 -6.70
N ALA A 103 -6.61 8.09 -7.24
CA ALA A 103 -7.17 7.58 -8.48
C ALA A 103 -8.68 7.45 -8.38
N LEU A 104 -9.19 6.94 -7.25
CA LEU A 104 -10.63 6.81 -7.06
C LEU A 104 -11.33 8.16 -6.89
N THR A 105 -10.70 9.09 -6.16
CA THR A 105 -11.21 10.46 -6.04
C THR A 105 -11.25 11.18 -7.38
N GLY A 106 -10.20 11.04 -8.18
CA GLY A 106 -10.10 11.57 -9.53
C GLY A 106 -11.14 10.95 -10.46
N LEU A 107 -11.36 9.63 -10.37
CA LEU A 107 -12.40 8.94 -11.12
C LEU A 107 -13.78 9.51 -10.82
N PHE A 108 -14.14 9.72 -9.56
CA PHE A 108 -15.44 10.33 -9.23
C PHE A 108 -15.59 11.75 -9.74
N LYS A 109 -14.56 12.58 -9.57
CA LYS A 109 -14.58 13.95 -10.10
C LYS A 109 -14.70 13.97 -11.63
N GLY A 110 -14.00 13.07 -12.32
CA GLY A 110 -14.07 12.94 -13.77
C GLY A 110 -15.43 12.47 -14.25
N LEU A 111 -16.01 11.44 -13.62
CA LEU A 111 -17.36 10.98 -13.93
C LEU A 111 -18.39 12.09 -13.67
N ALA A 112 -18.30 12.76 -12.52
CA ALA A 112 -19.18 13.89 -12.22
C ALA A 112 -19.09 15.00 -13.27
N LEU A 113 -17.90 15.31 -13.79
CA LEU A 113 -17.73 16.31 -14.85
C LEU A 113 -18.33 15.86 -16.19
N ILE A 114 -18.28 14.56 -16.51
CA ILE A 114 -18.81 14.01 -17.77
C ILE A 114 -20.35 13.93 -17.74
N PHE A 115 -20.93 13.69 -16.57
CA PHE A 115 -22.38 13.53 -16.39
C PHE A 115 -23.09 14.75 -15.78
N ALA A 116 -22.39 15.86 -15.57
CA ALA A 116 -22.96 17.15 -15.16
C ALA A 116 -23.41 17.96 -16.36
#